data_AF-A0A1G0MDK5-F1
#
_entry.id   AF-A0A1G0MDK5-F1
#
_cell.length_a   1.000
_cell.length_b   1.000
_cell.length_c   1.000
_cell.angle_alpha   90.00
_cell.angle_beta   90.00
_cell.angle_gamma   90.00
#
_symmetry.space_group_name_H-M   'P 1'
#
loop_
_entity.id
_entity.type
_entity.pdbx_description
1 polymer ?
#
loop_
_entity_poly.entity_id
_entity_poly.type
_entity_poly.pdbx_seq_one_letter_code
_entity_poly.pdbx_strand_id
1 'polypeptide(L)'
;MTKLGFAQGEIDAVVISHLHGDHAGGLQPVLGENRRITIYLPGSFPEPFKEMVKKQGARMVTVQGPVKICADLFSTGELGTTPREQALVIRTGRGLVIVTGCAHPGIERVVRTAALKRSS
;
A
#
# COMPACT_ATOMS: atom_id res chain seq x y z
N MET A 1 4.19 -16.28 5.34
CA MET A 1 3.73 -16.71 4.01
C MET A 1 4.07 -18.17 3.73
N THR A 2 5.17 -18.69 4.29
CA THR A 2 5.65 -20.07 4.14
C THR A 2 4.59 -21.17 4.37
N LYS A 3 3.73 -21.03 5.39
CA LYS A 3 2.64 -22.00 5.64
C LYS A 3 1.62 -22.09 4.50
N LEU A 4 1.52 -21.05 3.67
CA LEU A 4 0.65 -20.99 2.49
C LEU A 4 1.38 -21.39 1.21
N GLY A 5 2.64 -21.85 1.31
CA GLY A 5 3.44 -22.28 0.16
C GLY A 5 4.12 -21.16 -0.62
N PHE A 6 4.07 -19.91 -0.15
CA PHE A 6 4.72 -18.77 -0.79
C PHE A 6 6.01 -18.37 -0.06
N ALA A 7 7.10 -18.24 -0.80
CA ALA A 7 8.36 -17.70 -0.34
C ALA A 7 8.33 -16.17 -0.37
N GLN A 8 9.03 -15.54 0.58
CA GLN A 8 9.06 -14.08 0.70
C GLN A 8 9.67 -13.38 -0.53
N GLY A 9 10.60 -14.07 -1.21
CA GLY A 9 11.23 -13.61 -2.45
C GLY A 9 10.29 -13.54 -3.66
N GLU A 10 9.11 -14.16 -3.60
CA GLU A 10 8.12 -14.17 -4.69
C GLU A 10 7.21 -12.92 -4.68
N ILE A 11 7.38 -12.05 -3.69
CA ILE A 11 6.55 -10.85 -3.56
C ILE A 11 7.14 -9.70 -4.38
N ASP A 12 6.41 -9.24 -5.38
CA ASP A 12 6.83 -8.11 -6.23
C ASP A 12 6.61 -6.75 -5.56
N ALA A 13 5.55 -6.63 -4.75
CA ALA A 13 5.15 -5.36 -4.14
C ALA A 13 4.52 -5.52 -2.77
N VAL A 14 4.76 -4.54 -1.90
CA VAL A 14 4.06 -4.35 -0.62
C VAL A 14 3.48 -2.95 -0.59
N VAL A 15 2.23 -2.84 -0.14
CA VAL A 15 1.52 -1.58 0.00
C VAL A 15 1.14 -1.42 1.45
N ILE A 16 1.65 -0.38 2.10
CA ILE A 16 1.28 -0.07 3.49
C ILE A 16 0.14 0.94 3.47
N SER A 17 -0.97 0.61 4.15
CA SER A 17 -2.16 1.46 4.16
C SER A 17 -1.93 2.77 4.94
N HIS A 18 -1.41 2.67 6.16
CA HIS A 18 -1.14 3.81 7.06
C HIS A 18 -0.09 3.44 8.12
N LEU A 19 0.37 4.42 8.90
CA LEU A 19 1.41 4.23 9.92
C LEU A 19 0.81 3.81 11.27
N HIS A 20 0.52 2.53 11.41
CA HIS A 20 0.35 1.87 12.72
C HIS A 20 1.23 0.62 12.80
N GLY A 21 1.60 0.22 14.01
CA GLY A 21 2.56 -0.86 14.24
C GLY A 21 2.09 -2.22 13.73
N ASP A 22 0.80 -2.51 13.84
CA ASP A 22 0.15 -3.71 13.34
C ASP A 22 0.02 -3.76 11.80
N HIS A 23 0.21 -2.63 11.12
CA HIS A 23 0.20 -2.54 9.66
C HIS A 23 1.61 -2.42 9.05
N ALA A 24 2.51 -1.71 9.71
CA ALA A 24 3.85 -1.38 9.19
C ALA A 24 4.98 -2.12 9.90
N GLY A 25 4.75 -2.66 11.09
CA GLY A 25 5.80 -3.26 11.94
C GLY A 25 6.42 -4.53 11.36
N GLY A 26 5.69 -5.25 10.51
CA GLY A 26 6.20 -6.44 9.82
C GLY A 26 7.13 -6.14 8.65
N LEU A 27 7.33 -4.88 8.25
CA LEU A 27 8.04 -4.54 7.01
C LEU A 27 9.55 -4.83 7.07
N GLN A 28 10.21 -4.58 8.21
CA GLN A 28 11.67 -4.72 8.30
C GLN A 28 12.16 -6.16 8.03
N PRO A 29 11.56 -7.23 8.60
CA PRO A 29 11.90 -8.61 8.23
C PRO A 29 11.71 -8.91 6.75
N VAL A 30 10.61 -8.41 6.15
CA VAL A 30 10.32 -8.61 4.71
C VAL A 30 11.43 -8.04 3.82
N LEU A 31 11.92 -6.84 4.16
CA LEU A 31 12.99 -6.17 3.43
C LEU A 31 14.35 -6.90 3.56
N GLY A 32 14.57 -7.61 4.67
CA GLY A 32 15.77 -8.41 4.88
C GLY A 32 15.89 -9.61 3.96
N GLU A 33 14.76 -10.19 3.54
CA GLU A 33 14.70 -11.40 2.71
C GLU A 33 14.52 -11.10 1.22
N ASN A 34 13.87 -9.99 0.87
CA ASN A 34 13.59 -9.62 -0.52
C ASN A 34 13.92 -8.15 -0.79
N ARG A 35 15.05 -7.91 -1.45
CA ARG A 35 15.50 -6.55 -1.83
C ARG A 35 14.97 -6.06 -3.17
N ARG A 36 14.35 -6.92 -3.99
CA ARG A 36 13.80 -6.54 -5.30
C ARG A 36 12.38 -5.98 -5.20
N ILE A 37 11.77 -6.12 -4.03
CA ILE A 37 10.41 -5.68 -3.74
C ILE A 37 10.23 -4.17 -3.91
N THR A 38 9.06 -3.77 -4.39
CA THR A 38 8.64 -2.36 -4.43
C THR A 38 7.70 -2.06 -3.27
N ILE A 39 8.05 -1.08 -2.45
CA ILE A 39 7.24 -0.64 -1.31
C ILE A 39 6.47 0.64 -1.68
N TYR A 40 5.15 0.59 -1.61
CA TYR A 40 4.27 1.75 -1.76
C TYR A 40 3.86 2.26 -0.38
N LEU A 41 4.27 3.48 -0.05
CA LEU A 41 4.02 4.12 1.25
C LEU A 41 3.28 5.44 1.06
N PRO A 42 2.33 5.81 1.94
CA PRO A 42 1.82 7.17 1.99
C PRO A 42 2.98 8.16 2.13
N GLY A 43 2.96 9.23 1.33
CA GLY A 43 3.93 10.31 1.37
C GLY A 43 4.04 11.00 2.74
N SER A 44 3.00 10.89 3.58
CA SER A 44 2.93 11.40 4.95
C SER A 44 3.65 10.53 5.97
N PHE A 45 4.24 9.40 5.57
CA PHE A 45 5.08 8.62 6.47
C PHE A 45 6.29 9.46 6.93
N PRO A 46 6.68 9.41 8.20
CA PRO A 46 7.83 10.14 8.71
C PRO A 46 9.12 9.77 7.96
N GLU A 47 9.98 10.76 7.75
CA GLU A 47 11.29 10.62 7.13
C GLU A 47 12.14 9.49 7.75
N PRO A 48 12.20 9.32 9.08
CA PRO A 48 12.93 8.20 9.68
C PRO A 48 12.47 6.82 9.17
N PHE A 49 11.17 6.63 8.93
CA PHE A 49 10.64 5.38 8.40
C PHE A 49 11.04 5.19 6.93
N LYS A 50 10.91 6.26 6.13
CA LYS A 50 11.34 6.24 4.71
C LYS A 50 12.83 5.93 4.59
N GLU A 51 13.68 6.51 5.45
CA GLU A 51 15.11 6.23 5.49
C GLU A 51 15.42 4.79 5.91
N MET A 52 14.67 4.21 6.85
CA MET A 52 14.78 2.78 7.17
C MET A 52 14.53 1.91 5.94
N VAL A 53 13.49 2.20 5.15
CA VAL A 53 13.20 1.45 3.92
C VAL A 53 14.32 1.61 2.88
N LYS A 54 14.79 2.85 2.65
CA LYS A 54 15.89 3.13 1.71
C LYS A 54 17.17 2.40 2.10
N LYS A 55 17.54 2.37 3.38
CA LYS A 55 18.75 1.69 3.88
C LYS A 55 18.75 0.18 3.61
N GLN A 56 17.58 -0.44 3.47
CA GLN A 56 17.48 -1.87 3.14
C GLN A 56 17.63 -2.14 1.63
N GLY A 57 17.73 -1.10 0.80
CA GLY A 57 17.97 -1.20 -0.64
C GLY A 57 16.73 -1.53 -1.48
N ALA A 58 15.53 -1.49 -0.90
CA ALA A 58 14.28 -1.73 -1.63
C ALA A 58 13.86 -0.51 -2.44
N ARG A 59 13.14 -0.76 -3.55
CA ARG A 59 12.52 0.30 -4.32
C ARG A 59 11.35 0.87 -3.52
N MET A 60 11.32 2.18 -3.33
CA MET A 60 10.26 2.86 -2.58
C MET A 60 9.50 3.84 -3.50
N VAL A 61 8.18 3.81 -3.43
CA VAL A 61 7.27 4.74 -4.10
C VAL A 61 6.46 5.45 -3.03
N THR A 62 6.64 6.77 -2.90
CA THR A 62 5.81 7.60 -2.03
C THR A 62 4.53 7.99 -2.75
N VAL A 63 3.40 7.61 -2.18
CA VAL A 63 2.07 7.79 -2.73
C VAL A 63 1.43 8.99 -2.04
N GLN A 64 1.19 10.07 -2.79
CA GLN A 64 0.42 11.23 -2.31
C GLN A 64 -0.97 11.24 -2.97
N GLY A 65 -0.98 11.11 -4.30
CA GLY A 65 -2.19 10.95 -5.09
C GLY A 65 -2.39 9.51 -5.58
N PRO A 66 -3.43 9.27 -6.38
CA PRO A 66 -3.71 7.97 -6.99
C PRO A 66 -2.52 7.48 -7.82
N VAL A 67 -2.16 6.20 -7.66
CA VAL A 67 -1.03 5.57 -8.37
C VAL A 67 -1.47 4.23 -8.94
N LYS A 68 -1.15 3.98 -10.22
CA LYS A 68 -1.27 2.65 -10.82
C LYS A 68 -0.08 1.79 -10.39
N ILE A 69 -0.37 0.63 -9.82
CA ILE A 69 0.65 -0.35 -9.37
C ILE A 69 0.91 -1.35 -10.50
N CYS A 70 -0.15 -1.95 -11.05
CA CYS A 70 -0.10 -2.76 -12.26
C CYS A 70 -1.41 -2.61 -13.05
N ALA A 71 -1.64 -3.41 -14.11
CA ALA A 71 -2.73 -3.23 -15.07
C ALA A 71 -4.10 -2.93 -14.41
N ASP A 72 -4.47 -3.74 -13.42
CA ASP A 72 -5.77 -3.70 -12.74
C ASP A 72 -5.69 -3.41 -11.24
N LEU A 73 -4.52 -2.97 -10.74
CA LEU A 73 -4.30 -2.66 -9.33
C LEU A 73 -3.85 -1.22 -9.15
N PHE A 74 -4.55 -0.48 -8.30
CA PHE A 74 -4.33 0.94 -8.07
C PHE A 74 -4.36 1.25 -6.57
N SER A 75 -3.64 2.30 -6.17
CA SER A 75 -3.84 2.97 -4.89
C SER A 75 -4.77 4.17 -5.06
N THR A 76 -5.62 4.42 -4.07
CA THR A 76 -6.45 5.64 -4.00
C THR A 76 -5.64 6.92 -3.86
N GLY A 77 -4.37 6.81 -3.47
CA GLY A 77 -3.65 7.93 -2.88
C GLY A 77 -4.00 8.11 -1.42
N GLU A 78 -3.41 9.12 -0.80
CA GLU A 78 -3.68 9.46 0.58
C GLU A 78 -5.07 10.04 0.77
N LEU A 79 -5.75 9.56 1.80
CA LEU A 79 -7.04 10.05 2.25
C LEU A 79 -6.98 10.36 3.74
N GLY A 80 -7.82 11.29 4.18
CA GLY A 80 -7.89 11.69 5.59
C GLY A 80 -6.79 12.67 6.01
N THR A 81 -6.55 12.73 7.32
CA THR A 81 -5.64 13.70 7.95
C THR A 81 -4.61 13.01 8.84
N THR A 82 -5.06 12.32 9.90
CA THR A 82 -4.18 11.70 10.90
C THR A 82 -4.76 10.35 11.41
N PRO A 83 -4.16 9.20 11.05
CA PRO A 83 -3.17 9.05 10.00
C PRO A 83 -3.81 9.28 8.62
N ARG A 84 -2.99 9.70 7.64
CA ARG A 84 -3.40 9.55 6.24
C ARG A 84 -3.32 8.09 5.85
N GLU A 85 -4.29 7.65 5.06
CA GLU A 85 -4.45 6.25 4.68
C GLU A 85 -4.69 6.12 3.18
N GLN A 86 -4.08 5.12 2.56
CA GLN A 86 -4.39 4.69 1.21
C GLN A 86 -5.11 3.35 1.21
N ALA A 87 -6.00 3.15 0.25
CA ALA A 87 -6.64 1.87 -0.04
C ALA A 87 -6.22 1.34 -1.41
N LEU A 88 -6.28 0.02 -1.57
CA LEU A 88 -6.11 -0.64 -2.85
C LEU A 88 -7.44 -0.81 -3.55
N VAL A 89 -7.43 -0.57 -4.86
CA VAL A 89 -8.55 -0.77 -5.75
C VAL A 89 -8.12 -1.76 -6.81
N ILE A 90 -8.79 -2.90 -6.86
CA ILE A 90 -8.58 -3.96 -7.85
C ILE A 90 -9.77 -3.91 -8.81
N ARG A 91 -9.48 -3.73 -10.09
CA ARG A 91 -10.48 -3.83 -11.15
C ARG A 91 -10.65 -5.30 -11.51
N THR A 92 -11.90 -5.76 -11.52
CA THR A 92 -12.26 -7.10 -11.96
C THR A 92 -13.37 -7.01 -13.00
N GLY A 93 -13.60 -8.09 -13.75
CA GLY A 93 -14.72 -8.17 -14.70
C GLY A 93 -16.11 -8.02 -14.06
N ARG A 94 -16.23 -8.15 -12.72
CA ARG A 94 -17.49 -8.03 -11.99
C ARG A 94 -17.65 -6.70 -11.24
N GLY A 95 -16.65 -5.82 -11.30
CA GLY A 95 -16.63 -4.57 -10.55
C GLY A 95 -15.32 -4.36 -9.79
N LEU A 96 -15.36 -3.46 -8.82
CA LEU A 96 -14.19 -3.11 -8.02
C LEU A 96 -14.16 -3.96 -6.73
N VAL A 97 -12.98 -4.47 -6.40
CA VAL A 97 -12.66 -4.95 -5.05
C VAL A 97 -11.81 -3.87 -4.39
N ILE A 98 -12.22 -3.43 -3.20
CA ILE A 98 -11.51 -2.40 -2.44
C ILE A 98 -10.95 -3.06 -1.18
N VAL A 99 -9.65 -2.89 -0.96
CA VAL A 99 -8.96 -3.38 0.24
C VAL A 99 -8.44 -2.18 1.02
N THR A 100 -8.87 -2.04 2.26
CA THR A 100 -8.51 -0.92 3.14
C THR A 100 -7.85 -1.45 4.42
N GLY A 101 -7.09 -0.61 5.11
CA GLY A 101 -6.59 -0.90 6.46
C GLY A 101 -7.68 -0.67 7.50
N CYS A 102 -7.48 0.32 8.37
CA CYS A 102 -8.48 0.70 9.38
C CYS A 102 -9.59 1.60 8.83
N ALA A 103 -9.44 2.14 7.61
CA ALA A 103 -10.36 3.10 7.03
C ALA A 103 -10.60 4.35 7.90
N HIS A 104 -9.52 4.94 8.45
CA HIS A 104 -9.58 6.19 9.22
C HIS A 104 -10.36 7.33 8.55
N PRO A 105 -10.32 7.50 7.21
CA PRO A 105 -11.10 8.53 6.52
C PRO A 105 -12.61 8.25 6.46
N GLY A 106 -13.05 7.10 6.98
CA GLY A 106 -14.41 6.56 6.84
C GLY A 106 -14.55 5.69 5.59
N ILE A 107 -15.22 4.54 5.73
CA ILE A 107 -15.42 3.59 4.63
C ILE A 107 -16.17 4.21 3.45
N GLU A 108 -17.14 5.10 3.71
CA GLU A 108 -17.88 5.82 2.67
C GLU A 108 -16.94 6.65 1.78
N ARG A 109 -16.01 7.40 2.39
CA ARG A 109 -15.05 8.24 1.68
C ARG A 109 -14.08 7.40 0.85
N VAL A 110 -13.63 6.26 1.37
CA VAL A 110 -12.78 5.30 0.64
C VAL A 110 -13.52 4.79 -0.59
N VAL A 111 -14.75 4.30 -0.42
CA VAL A 111 -15.58 3.77 -1.51
C VAL A 111 -15.86 4.83 -2.57
N ARG A 112 -16.25 6.05 -2.17
CA ARG A 112 -16.52 7.16 -3.09
C ARG A 112 -15.29 7.51 -3.91
N THR A 113 -14.11 7.58 -3.28
CA THR A 113 -12.85 7.87 -3.97
C THR A 113 -12.51 6.76 -4.97
N ALA A 114 -12.64 5.50 -4.58
CA ALA A 114 -12.37 4.35 -5.45
C ALA A 114 -13.33 4.31 -6.66
N ALA A 115 -14.61 4.60 -6.45
CA ALA A 115 -15.62 4.60 -7.51
C ALA A 115 -15.36 5.66 -8.60
N LEU A 116 -14.82 6.83 -8.24
CA LEU A 116 -14.44 7.87 -9.20
C LEU A 116 -13.31 7.45 -10.15
N LYS A 117 -12.52 6.43 -9.77
CA LYS A 117 -11.38 5.93 -10.56
C LYS A 117 -11.73 4.80 -11.53
N ARG A 118 -13.01 4.46 -11.65
CA ARG A 118 -13.49 3.44 -12.58
C ARG A 118 -13.39 3.88 -14.06
N SER A 119 -13.27 5.19 -14.32
CA SER A 119 -13.35 5.79 -15.66
C SER A 119 -12.03 6.32 -16.22
N SER A 120 -10.90 6.06 -15.56
CA SER A 120 -9.54 6.44 -15.99
C SER A 120 -8.73 5.24 -16.45
#